data_AF-E3P6R7-F1
#
_entry.id   AF-E3P6R7-F1
#
_cell.length_a   1.000
_cell.length_b   1.000
_cell.length_c   1.000
_cell.angle_alpha   90.00
_cell.angle_beta   90.00
_cell.angle_gamma   90.00
#
_symmetry.space_group_name_H-M   'P 1'
#
loop_
_entity.id
_entity.type
_entity.pdbx_description
1 polymer ?
#
loop_
_entity_poly.entity_id
_entity_poly.type
_entity_poly.pdbx_seq_one_letter_code
_entity_poly.pdbx_strand_id
1 'polypeptide(L)'
;VHFPQDEISRAEAIEIANANKQYVVPTSGAPIRGLIQDHIVSAVLLTKKDTFLTRDEYHMLLYASGVSTAASGSYVGKFGQKVCTLSSDDEIQPLPPVIWKPKPLWTGKQVITTILNHITRGHPPFTVKKEGKIEDGCFYSEWKEGNMVDGVKKEIVEGCFKHCKSKGKKHKLIIWKNELVHGVIDKNQFAKYGMVHTVQELYGSNTAGILLSVLSRLFTVFLQMHGFTCGVDDLLIVQQSDLKRQMILEKHENIGTNVHSKLIGAKITEPMKLQMEIERAIRSHGESAVTYLDMLMSHELNGVTTEINDAIIPSGLLKPFPRNCLSLMTTTGAKGSQVNFTQISSLLGQQQLEGKRVPRMVSGKTLPCFPPWDTAARAGGFIGDRFLTGLRPQEYYFHCMAGREGLVDTAIKTSRSGYLQRCLIKNLECLRVCYDHTVRDADGSVVQFCYGEDGVDVHKTSFITEFKSLAQNQRIILEKHSGQHEDPSNSYINELPDALRGKAKDFIGTLSKKKRDSFHLRKQKNFMNLVKLKYLSSLAQPGEAVGVLAAQSIGEPS
;
A
#
# COMPACT_ATOMS: atom_id res chain seq x y z
N VAL A 1 11.90 22.86 17.95
CA VAL A 1 13.11 22.26 17.36
C VAL A 1 14.16 22.22 18.43
N HIS A 2 14.73 21.05 18.74
CA HIS A 2 15.83 20.92 19.71
C HIS A 2 17.16 20.99 18.96
N PHE A 3 18.13 21.72 19.51
CA PHE A 3 19.45 21.91 18.89
C PHE A 3 20.54 21.39 19.83
N PRO A 4 21.17 20.24 19.53
CA PRO A 4 22.25 19.67 20.34
C PRO A 4 23.40 20.66 20.54
N GLN A 5 23.96 20.73 21.75
CA GLN A 5 25.01 21.70 22.12
C GLN A 5 26.42 21.10 22.19
N ASP A 6 26.53 19.77 22.20
CA ASP A 6 27.77 19.03 22.35
C ASP A 6 27.97 18.04 21.19
N GLU A 7 29.23 17.68 20.92
CA GLU A 7 29.59 16.78 19.81
C GLU A 7 29.04 15.35 19.98
N ILE A 8 28.87 14.88 21.21
CA ILE A 8 28.34 13.54 21.48
C ILE A 8 26.88 13.48 21.05
N SER A 9 26.04 14.40 21.54
CA SER A 9 24.65 14.50 21.12
C SER A 9 24.51 14.75 19.61
N ARG A 10 25.43 15.51 19.00
CA ARG A 10 25.47 15.67 17.53
C ARG A 10 25.73 14.34 16.82
N ALA A 11 26.69 13.55 17.29
CA ALA A 11 27.00 12.24 16.73
C ALA A 11 25.81 11.27 16.86
N GLU A 12 25.17 11.21 18.03
CA GLU A 12 23.96 10.39 18.24
C GLU A 12 22.81 10.81 17.32
N ALA A 13 22.59 12.11 17.15
CA ALA A 13 21.56 12.62 16.25
C ALA A 13 21.82 12.25 14.77
N ILE A 14 23.08 12.24 14.34
CA ILE A 14 23.48 11.97 12.95
C ILE A 14 23.51 10.46 12.64
N GLU A 15 23.99 9.64 13.57
CA GLU A 15 24.19 8.20 13.32
C GLU A 15 23.06 7.30 13.83
N ILE A 16 22.35 7.70 14.89
CA ILE A 16 21.31 6.89 15.53
C ILE A 16 19.92 7.45 15.23
N ALA A 17 19.65 8.70 15.64
CA ALA A 17 18.31 9.30 15.54
C ALA A 17 17.97 9.87 14.15
N ASN A 18 18.90 9.79 13.20
CA ASN A 18 18.73 10.31 11.85
C ASN A 18 17.57 9.63 11.12
N ALA A 19 16.71 10.43 10.48
CA ALA A 19 15.56 9.98 9.71
C ALA A 19 15.89 8.92 8.65
N ASN A 20 17.11 8.92 8.09
CA ASN A 20 17.53 7.87 7.15
C ASN A 20 17.64 6.50 7.83
N LYS A 21 18.13 6.44 9.06
CA LYS A 21 18.24 5.19 9.84
C LYS A 21 16.84 4.71 10.28
N GLN A 22 15.93 5.65 10.53
CA GLN A 22 14.52 5.41 10.87
C GLN A 22 13.63 5.17 9.62
N TYR A 23 14.12 4.38 8.66
CA TYR A 23 13.35 4.05 7.45
C TYR A 23 12.26 3.00 7.71
N VAL A 24 12.54 2.09 8.64
CA VAL A 24 11.71 0.92 9.00
C VAL A 24 11.14 1.11 10.40
N VAL A 25 9.91 0.66 10.64
CA VAL A 25 9.32 0.67 12.00
C VAL A 25 9.75 -0.55 12.82
N PRO A 26 10.05 -0.38 14.12
CA PRO A 26 10.39 -1.49 15.02
C PRO A 26 9.20 -2.43 15.29
N THR A 27 7.97 -2.01 15.01
CA THR A 27 6.76 -2.80 15.28
C THR A 27 6.59 -3.99 14.33
N SER A 28 7.00 -3.86 13.07
CA SER A 28 6.70 -4.85 12.02
C SER A 28 7.80 -5.03 10.97
N GLY A 29 8.89 -4.27 11.08
CA GLY A 29 9.93 -4.24 10.07
C GLY A 29 9.45 -3.65 8.73
N ALA A 30 8.32 -2.94 8.70
CA ALA A 30 7.77 -2.30 7.51
C ALA A 30 8.35 -0.90 7.29
N PRO A 31 8.55 -0.46 6.03
CA PRO A 31 9.01 0.89 5.74
C PRO A 31 7.93 1.93 6.09
N ILE A 32 8.32 3.01 6.77
CA ILE A 32 7.43 4.15 7.08
C ILE A 32 7.65 5.33 6.14
N ARG A 33 8.86 5.47 5.60
CA ARG A 33 9.21 6.56 4.69
C ARG A 33 8.93 6.14 3.26
N GLY A 34 8.21 6.99 2.52
CA GLY A 34 7.89 6.79 1.13
C GLY A 34 7.31 8.05 0.51
N LEU A 35 7.19 8.05 -0.81
CA LEU A 35 6.51 9.14 -1.53
C LEU A 35 5.00 8.95 -1.47
N ILE A 36 4.24 10.05 -1.51
CA ILE A 36 2.78 10.04 -1.32
C ILE A 36 2.08 10.85 -2.41
N GLN A 37 0.77 10.63 -2.57
CA GLN A 37 -0.13 11.48 -3.37
C GLN A 37 0.40 11.74 -4.79
N ASP A 38 0.67 13.00 -5.12
CA ASP A 38 1.09 13.49 -6.43
C ASP A 38 2.33 12.79 -6.97
N HIS A 39 3.28 12.44 -6.10
CA HIS A 39 4.47 11.68 -6.51
C HIS A 39 4.11 10.29 -7.01
N ILE A 40 3.11 9.63 -6.43
CA ILE A 40 2.65 8.32 -6.89
C ILE A 40 1.96 8.44 -8.26
N VAL A 41 1.14 9.47 -8.45
CA VAL A 41 0.49 9.73 -9.74
C VAL A 41 1.53 10.02 -10.82
N SER A 42 2.46 10.93 -10.53
CA SER A 42 3.56 11.31 -11.42
C SER A 42 4.47 10.12 -11.73
N ALA A 43 4.77 9.25 -10.75
CA ALA A 43 5.53 8.03 -10.98
C ALA A 43 4.86 7.09 -11.98
N VAL A 44 3.54 6.89 -11.88
CA VAL A 44 2.78 6.06 -12.83
C VAL A 44 2.71 6.73 -14.21
N LEU A 45 2.48 8.04 -14.27
CA LEU A 45 2.43 8.78 -15.53
C LEU A 45 3.79 8.84 -16.24
N LEU A 46 4.90 8.92 -15.50
CA LEU A 46 6.24 8.87 -16.08
C LEU A 46 6.57 7.45 -16.56
N THR A 47 6.24 6.43 -15.77
CA THR A 47 6.66 5.05 -16.05
C THR A 47 5.68 4.23 -16.88
N LYS A 48 4.51 4.75 -17.27
CA LYS A 48 3.61 4.08 -18.24
C LYS A 48 4.30 3.87 -19.60
N LYS A 49 3.76 2.96 -20.41
CA LYS A 49 4.37 2.59 -21.70
C LYS A 49 4.31 3.72 -22.73
N ASP A 50 3.26 4.54 -22.66
CA ASP A 50 2.98 5.59 -23.66
C ASP A 50 3.75 6.90 -23.40
N THR A 51 4.63 6.94 -22.40
CA THR A 51 5.41 8.14 -22.08
C THR A 51 6.74 8.11 -22.80
N PHE A 52 6.82 8.91 -23.87
CA PHE A 52 8.03 9.18 -24.62
C PHE A 52 8.51 10.59 -24.33
N LEU A 53 9.83 10.73 -24.22
CA LEU A 53 10.53 11.98 -23.91
C LEU A 53 11.49 12.29 -25.05
N THR A 54 11.55 13.56 -25.42
CA THR A 54 12.58 14.09 -26.30
C THR A 54 13.94 14.10 -25.59
N ARG A 55 15.01 14.33 -26.36
CA ARG A 55 16.36 14.45 -25.78
C ARG A 55 16.40 15.52 -24.69
N ASP A 56 15.82 16.68 -24.94
CA ASP A 56 15.89 17.82 -24.03
C ASP A 56 15.11 17.56 -22.75
N GLU A 57 13.90 17.00 -22.84
CA GLU A 57 13.10 16.62 -21.68
C GLU A 57 13.79 15.55 -20.83
N TYR A 58 14.41 14.54 -21.46
CA TYR A 58 15.15 13.50 -20.77
C TYR A 58 16.33 14.08 -19.97
N HIS A 59 17.16 14.91 -20.60
CA HIS A 59 18.32 15.52 -19.91
C HIS A 59 17.88 16.51 -18.84
N MET A 60 16.83 17.30 -19.11
CA MET A 60 16.27 18.25 -18.14
C MET A 60 15.74 17.53 -16.90
N LEU A 61 14.98 16.45 -17.07
CA LEU A 61 14.46 15.65 -15.95
C LEU A 61 15.59 15.04 -15.11
N LEU A 62 16.65 14.52 -15.75
CA LEU A 62 17.81 14.00 -15.05
C LEU A 62 18.53 15.09 -14.26
N TYR A 63 18.80 16.24 -14.88
CA TYR A 63 19.44 17.35 -14.22
C TYR A 63 18.60 17.89 -13.05
N ALA A 64 17.32 18.12 -13.27
CA ALA A 64 16.39 18.66 -12.26
C ALA A 64 16.14 17.69 -11.09
N SER A 65 16.33 16.38 -11.30
CA SER A 65 16.30 15.40 -10.22
C SER A 65 17.44 15.59 -9.21
N GLY A 66 18.47 16.37 -9.54
CA GLY A 66 19.60 16.69 -8.66
C GLY A 66 20.49 15.50 -8.34
N VAL A 67 20.50 14.48 -9.21
CA VAL A 67 21.22 13.22 -9.01
C VAL A 67 22.73 13.43 -8.94
N SER A 68 23.28 14.34 -9.75
CA SER A 68 24.70 14.71 -9.73
C SER A 68 25.16 15.25 -8.36
N THR A 69 24.31 16.06 -7.71
CA THR A 69 24.60 16.63 -6.38
C THR A 69 24.38 15.66 -5.22
N ALA A 70 23.76 14.50 -5.50
CA ALA A 70 23.30 13.57 -4.47
C ALA A 70 24.21 12.34 -4.32
N ALA A 71 25.19 12.14 -5.22
CA ALA A 71 26.22 11.14 -5.06
C ALA A 71 27.04 11.45 -3.79
N SER A 72 27.48 10.40 -3.09
CA SER A 72 28.27 10.45 -1.86
C SER A 72 29.68 11.04 -2.08
N GLY A 73 29.77 12.29 -2.51
CA GLY A 73 30.95 13.12 -2.30
C GLY A 73 30.93 13.58 -0.85
N SER A 74 31.98 13.21 -0.10
CA SER A 74 32.24 13.79 1.22
C SER A 74 32.11 15.30 1.13
N TYR A 75 31.17 15.89 1.88
CA TYR A 75 31.09 17.35 2.06
C TYR A 75 32.33 17.78 2.84
N VAL A 76 33.49 17.86 2.17
CA VAL A 76 34.69 18.51 2.70
C VAL A 76 34.49 20.02 2.50
N GLY A 77 33.48 20.57 3.19
CA GLY A 77 33.39 22.00 3.38
C GLY A 77 34.51 22.40 4.34
N LYS A 78 35.55 23.07 3.85
CA LYS A 78 36.47 23.78 4.74
C LYS A 78 35.64 24.80 5.54
N PHE A 79 35.63 24.67 6.87
CA PHE A 79 34.95 25.62 7.76
C PHE A 79 35.35 27.06 7.41
N GLY A 80 34.36 27.92 7.13
CA GLY A 80 34.56 29.37 6.93
C GLY A 80 34.34 29.93 5.52
N GLN A 81 34.12 29.12 4.48
CA GLN A 81 33.77 29.63 3.15
C GLN A 81 32.26 29.72 2.94
N LYS A 82 31.76 30.92 2.60
CA LYS A 82 30.36 31.20 2.20
C LYS A 82 29.96 30.59 0.85
N VAL A 83 30.93 30.03 0.12
CA VAL A 83 30.75 29.41 -1.20
C VAL A 83 31.38 28.02 -1.15
N CYS A 84 30.55 26.98 -1.19
CA CYS A 84 30.99 25.60 -1.35
C CYS A 84 31.20 25.33 -2.85
N THR A 85 32.44 25.17 -3.28
CA THR A 85 32.76 24.64 -4.62
C THR A 85 32.71 23.11 -4.56
N LEU A 86 31.70 22.50 -5.20
CA LEU A 86 31.65 21.06 -5.46
C LEU A 86 32.84 20.69 -6.36
N SER A 87 33.79 19.93 -5.84
CA SER A 87 35.03 19.55 -6.55
C SER A 87 34.86 18.36 -7.50
N SER A 88 33.68 17.73 -7.55
CA SER A 88 33.37 16.69 -8.53
C SER A 88 31.85 16.50 -8.61
N ASP A 89 31.19 17.23 -9.50
CA ASP A 89 29.91 16.71 -10.00
C ASP A 89 30.23 15.42 -10.75
N ASP A 90 29.74 14.29 -10.22
CA ASP A 90 29.89 13.02 -10.91
C ASP A 90 29.13 13.10 -12.25
N GLU A 91 29.84 12.86 -13.34
CA GLU A 91 29.26 12.92 -14.68
C GLU A 91 28.10 11.92 -14.80
N ILE A 92 26.90 12.42 -15.09
CA ILE A 92 25.74 11.56 -15.33
C ILE A 92 25.93 10.89 -16.68
N GLN A 93 26.00 9.56 -16.72
CA GLN A 93 26.06 8.80 -17.96
C GLN A 93 24.64 8.55 -18.49
N PRO A 94 24.19 9.27 -19.54
CA PRO A 94 22.86 9.04 -20.10
C PRO A 94 22.80 7.71 -20.86
N LEU A 95 21.60 7.16 -20.96
CA LEU A 95 21.34 5.98 -21.79
C LEU A 95 21.08 6.38 -23.25
N PRO A 96 21.37 5.52 -24.23
CA PRO A 96 20.95 5.74 -25.61
C PRO A 96 19.42 5.74 -25.74
N PRO A 97 18.85 6.39 -26.76
CA PRO A 97 17.41 6.40 -26.97
C PRO A 97 16.89 4.98 -27.29
N VAL A 98 15.66 4.67 -26.85
CA VAL A 98 14.99 3.41 -27.20
C VAL A 98 14.56 3.41 -28.67
N ILE A 99 14.06 4.55 -29.15
CA ILE A 99 13.63 4.72 -30.54
C ILE A 99 14.63 5.63 -31.24
N TRP A 100 15.24 5.16 -32.32
CA TRP A 100 16.24 5.93 -33.09
C TRP A 100 15.62 6.70 -34.27
N LYS A 101 14.61 6.12 -34.92
CA LYS A 101 13.90 6.71 -36.06
C LYS A 101 12.38 6.68 -35.81
N PRO A 102 11.60 7.68 -36.26
CA PRO A 102 12.00 8.85 -37.07
C PRO A 102 12.70 9.96 -36.28
N LYS A 103 12.55 10.00 -34.94
CA LYS A 103 13.25 10.91 -34.03
C LYS A 103 13.80 10.12 -32.84
N PRO A 104 14.94 10.54 -32.25
CA PRO A 104 15.46 9.90 -31.05
C PRO A 104 14.52 10.18 -29.86
N LEU A 105 13.94 9.13 -29.30
CA LEU A 105 13.04 9.21 -28.14
C LEU A 105 13.47 8.27 -27.02
N TRP A 106 13.34 8.77 -25.80
CA TRP A 106 13.56 8.04 -24.56
C TRP A 106 12.22 7.70 -23.93
N THR A 107 12.21 6.69 -23.06
CA THR A 107 11.03 6.34 -22.25
C THR A 107 11.23 6.85 -20.82
N GLY A 108 10.14 7.13 -20.09
CA GLY A 108 10.27 7.52 -18.69
C GLY A 108 10.90 6.45 -17.80
N LYS A 109 10.84 5.16 -18.19
CA LYS A 109 11.55 4.06 -17.50
C LYS A 109 13.08 4.18 -17.64
N GLN A 110 13.57 4.73 -18.75
CA GLN A 110 15.01 4.98 -18.93
C GLN A 110 15.51 6.08 -18.00
N VAL A 111 14.69 7.09 -17.70
CA VAL A 111 15.03 8.12 -16.69
C VAL A 111 15.32 7.43 -15.35
N ILE A 112 14.38 6.60 -14.88
CA ILE A 112 14.55 5.84 -13.63
C ILE A 112 15.80 4.95 -13.68
N THR A 113 16.03 4.23 -14.78
CA THR A 113 17.21 3.37 -14.95
C THR A 113 18.51 4.15 -14.84
N THR A 114 18.57 5.33 -15.45
CA THR A 114 19.75 6.21 -15.40
C THR A 114 20.04 6.66 -13.98
N ILE A 115 18.98 7.02 -13.24
CA ILE A 115 19.06 7.40 -11.82
C ILE A 115 19.59 6.25 -10.96
N LEU A 116 19.04 5.04 -11.14
CA LEU A 116 19.48 3.86 -10.40
C LEU A 116 20.94 3.52 -10.70
N ASN A 117 21.37 3.60 -11.97
CA ASN A 117 22.76 3.40 -12.35
C ASN A 117 23.72 4.40 -11.71
N HIS A 118 23.31 5.67 -11.59
CA HIS A 118 24.13 6.68 -10.95
C HIS A 118 24.21 6.48 -9.43
N ILE A 119 23.09 6.24 -8.76
CA ILE A 119 23.04 6.05 -7.29
C ILE A 119 23.78 4.79 -6.84
N THR A 120 23.77 3.74 -7.66
CA THR A 120 24.45 2.47 -7.36
C THR A 120 25.83 2.35 -7.99
N ARG A 121 26.39 3.48 -8.49
CA ARG A 121 27.72 3.51 -9.11
C ARG A 121 28.78 3.02 -8.13
N GLY A 122 29.68 2.17 -8.60
CA GLY A 122 30.71 1.55 -7.77
C GLY A 122 30.28 0.24 -7.11
N HIS A 123 28.99 -0.12 -7.17
CA HIS A 123 28.48 -1.39 -6.65
C HIS A 123 27.82 -2.24 -7.75
N PRO A 124 27.65 -3.57 -7.54
CA PRO A 124 26.97 -4.41 -8.50
C PRO A 124 25.50 -4.02 -8.64
N PRO A 125 24.91 -4.16 -9.83
CA PRO A 125 23.52 -3.78 -10.08
C PRO A 125 22.53 -4.77 -9.45
N PHE A 126 21.38 -4.28 -8.99
CA PHE A 126 20.39 -5.08 -8.28
C PHE A 126 19.21 -5.50 -9.16
N THR A 127 18.48 -6.53 -8.70
CA THR A 127 17.27 -7.05 -9.33
C THR A 127 16.12 -7.10 -8.33
N VAL A 128 14.95 -6.59 -8.75
CA VAL A 128 13.71 -6.59 -7.97
C VAL A 128 12.56 -7.09 -8.83
N LYS A 129 11.72 -7.95 -8.24
CA LYS A 129 10.45 -8.38 -8.83
C LYS A 129 9.35 -8.24 -7.80
N LYS A 130 8.46 -7.27 -7.98
CA LYS A 130 7.38 -6.96 -7.04
C LYS A 130 6.06 -6.75 -7.78
N GLU A 131 4.97 -7.23 -7.19
CA GLU A 131 3.62 -6.99 -7.70
C GLU A 131 3.15 -5.58 -7.33
N GLY A 132 2.65 -4.87 -8.32
CA GLY A 132 2.00 -3.58 -8.18
C GLY A 132 0.58 -3.69 -7.65
N LYS A 133 -0.06 -2.54 -7.49
CA LYS A 133 -1.46 -2.38 -7.10
C LYS A 133 -2.40 -2.40 -8.30
N ILE A 134 -1.91 -2.01 -9.47
CA ILE A 134 -2.70 -1.94 -10.71
C ILE A 134 -2.86 -3.34 -11.32
N GLU A 135 -4.06 -3.65 -11.81
CA GLU A 135 -4.34 -4.91 -12.52
C GLU A 135 -3.84 -4.86 -13.96
N ASP A 136 -3.36 -6.00 -14.48
CA ASP A 136 -2.73 -6.10 -15.81
C ASP A 136 -3.65 -5.61 -16.94
N GLY A 137 -4.96 -5.84 -16.83
CA GLY A 137 -5.93 -5.45 -17.85
C GLY A 137 -6.11 -3.94 -17.99
N CYS A 138 -5.79 -3.14 -16.95
CA CYS A 138 -6.04 -1.69 -16.91
C CYS A 138 -5.35 -0.90 -18.02
N PHE A 139 -4.16 -1.30 -18.47
CA PHE A 139 -3.42 -0.57 -19.52
C PHE A 139 -3.71 -1.05 -20.95
N TYR A 140 -4.46 -2.14 -21.14
CA TYR A 140 -4.76 -2.70 -22.45
C TYR A 140 -6.24 -2.51 -22.79
N SER A 141 -6.56 -1.37 -23.39
CA SER A 141 -7.82 -1.19 -24.10
C SER A 141 -7.61 -1.56 -25.56
N GLU A 142 -8.08 -2.74 -25.99
CA GLU A 142 -8.18 -3.05 -27.42
C GLU A 142 -9.25 -2.13 -28.04
N TRP A 143 -8.85 -1.35 -29.04
CA TRP A 143 -9.77 -0.74 -29.99
C TRP A 143 -10.23 -1.84 -30.94
N LYS A 144 -11.54 -2.12 -31.00
CA LYS A 144 -12.12 -2.89 -32.12
C LYS A 144 -12.78 -1.91 -33.08
N GLU A 145 -12.36 -1.92 -34.34
CA GLU A 145 -13.16 -1.38 -35.44
C GLU A 145 -14.48 -2.16 -35.50
N GLY A 146 -15.60 -1.45 -35.49
CA GLY A 146 -16.91 -2.06 -35.70
C GLY A 146 -17.03 -2.55 -37.14
N ASN A 147 -17.46 -3.79 -37.33
CA ASN A 147 -17.80 -4.32 -38.66
C ASN A 147 -18.84 -3.41 -39.33
N MET A 148 -18.53 -2.93 -40.54
CA MET A 148 -19.49 -2.29 -41.43
C MET A 148 -20.66 -3.25 -41.70
N VAL A 149 -21.88 -2.78 -41.42
CA VAL A 149 -23.10 -3.32 -42.00
C VAL A 149 -23.69 -2.20 -42.86
N ASP A 150 -24.03 -2.55 -44.09
CA ASP A 150 -24.38 -1.64 -45.19
C ASP A 150 -25.32 -0.49 -44.81
N GLY A 151 -24.93 0.73 -45.21
CA GLY A 151 -25.87 1.71 -45.75
C GLY A 151 -26.58 2.70 -44.80
N VAL A 152 -26.24 2.80 -43.51
CA VAL A 152 -26.82 3.85 -42.65
C VAL A 152 -25.74 4.58 -41.85
N LYS A 153 -25.52 5.87 -42.19
CA LYS A 153 -24.75 6.80 -41.36
C LYS A 153 -25.46 7.00 -40.03
N LYS A 154 -25.10 6.23 -39.00
CA LYS A 154 -25.40 6.55 -37.61
C LYS A 154 -24.23 7.34 -37.03
N GLU A 155 -24.58 8.41 -36.33
CA GLU A 155 -23.71 9.19 -35.47
C GLU A 155 -22.82 8.28 -34.61
N ILE A 156 -21.62 8.79 -34.34
CA ILE A 156 -20.55 8.14 -33.56
C ILE A 156 -21.10 7.84 -32.15
N VAL A 157 -21.72 6.67 -31.97
CA VAL A 157 -22.05 6.14 -30.65
C VAL A 157 -20.80 5.43 -30.13
N GLU A 158 -20.23 6.02 -29.08
CA GLU A 158 -19.10 5.53 -28.31
C GLU A 158 -19.13 4.01 -28.14
N GLY A 159 -18.13 3.34 -28.74
CA GLY A 159 -17.96 1.90 -28.62
C GLY A 159 -17.66 1.51 -27.18
N CYS A 160 -18.45 0.57 -26.65
CA CYS A 160 -18.18 -0.09 -25.37
C CYS A 160 -16.77 -0.69 -25.36
N PHE A 161 -15.87 -0.10 -24.57
CA PHE A 161 -14.53 -0.62 -24.27
C PHE A 161 -14.67 -1.95 -23.51
N LYS A 162 -14.42 -3.08 -24.18
CA LYS A 162 -14.33 -4.39 -23.51
C LYS A 162 -12.92 -4.60 -22.98
N HIS A 163 -12.78 -4.56 -21.67
CA HIS A 163 -11.59 -4.99 -20.95
C HIS A 163 -11.31 -6.48 -21.20
N CYS A 164 -10.05 -6.82 -21.46
CA CYS A 164 -9.62 -8.21 -21.58
C CYS A 164 -9.80 -8.92 -20.24
N LYS A 165 -10.48 -10.08 -20.24
CA LYS A 165 -10.86 -10.87 -19.05
C LYS A 165 -9.68 -11.57 -18.37
N SER A 166 -8.52 -10.93 -18.20
CA SER A 166 -7.47 -11.45 -17.32
C SER A 166 -7.78 -11.09 -15.86
N LYS A 167 -8.89 -11.62 -15.32
CA LYS A 167 -9.24 -11.41 -13.91
C LYS A 167 -8.09 -11.91 -13.03
N GLY A 168 -7.51 -11.01 -12.23
CA GLY A 168 -6.67 -11.37 -11.08
C GLY A 168 -5.15 -11.38 -11.26
N LYS A 169 -4.57 -11.02 -12.41
CA LYS A 169 -3.11 -10.83 -12.51
C LYS A 169 -2.75 -9.36 -12.31
N LYS A 170 -1.97 -9.10 -11.26
CA LYS A 170 -1.43 -7.77 -10.94
C LYS A 170 -0.21 -7.48 -11.78
N HIS A 171 -0.08 -6.23 -12.19
CA HIS A 171 1.07 -5.75 -12.96
C HIS A 171 2.36 -5.91 -12.17
N LYS A 172 3.38 -6.49 -12.80
CA LYS A 172 4.64 -6.82 -12.13
C LYS A 172 5.70 -5.78 -12.46
N LEU A 173 6.25 -5.13 -11.45
CA LEU A 173 7.48 -4.37 -11.58
C LEU A 173 8.67 -5.33 -11.64
N ILE A 174 9.48 -5.18 -12.69
CA ILE A 174 10.73 -5.92 -12.88
C ILE A 174 11.83 -4.91 -13.13
N ILE A 175 12.72 -4.79 -12.15
CA ILE A 175 14.02 -4.15 -12.30
C ILE A 175 15.02 -5.28 -12.48
N TRP A 176 15.71 -5.32 -13.62
CA TRP A 176 16.71 -6.32 -13.92
C TRP A 176 18.06 -5.64 -14.07
N LYS A 177 18.99 -5.92 -13.16
CA LYS A 177 20.31 -5.28 -13.14
C LYS A 177 20.23 -3.76 -13.31
N ASN A 178 19.50 -3.10 -12.41
CA ASN A 178 19.17 -1.66 -12.41
C ASN A 178 18.26 -1.16 -13.56
N GLU A 179 17.99 -1.97 -14.59
CA GLU A 179 17.11 -1.57 -15.68
C GLU A 179 15.65 -1.79 -15.33
N LEU A 180 14.83 -0.74 -15.40
CA LEU A 180 13.38 -0.85 -15.25
C LEU A 180 12.78 -1.38 -16.56
N VAL A 181 12.71 -2.71 -16.70
CA VAL A 181 12.30 -3.39 -17.93
C VAL A 181 10.78 -3.47 -18.07
N HIS A 182 10.08 -3.76 -16.98
CA HIS A 182 8.63 -3.98 -16.99
C HIS A 182 8.01 -3.43 -15.72
N GLY A 183 6.73 -3.04 -15.79
CA GLY A 183 6.05 -2.44 -14.65
C GLY A 183 5.83 -0.94 -14.75
N VAL A 184 5.02 -0.42 -13.83
CA VAL A 184 4.95 0.99 -13.49
C VAL A 184 5.25 1.15 -12.01
N ILE A 185 5.78 2.30 -11.62
CA ILE A 185 6.09 2.60 -10.22
C ILE A 185 4.82 3.12 -9.56
N ASP A 186 4.23 2.32 -8.68
CA ASP A 186 3.06 2.65 -7.87
C ASP A 186 3.40 2.67 -6.37
N LYS A 187 2.40 2.89 -5.51
CA LYS A 187 2.58 2.94 -4.06
C LYS A 187 3.26 1.67 -3.49
N ASN A 188 3.05 0.50 -4.10
CA ASN A 188 3.66 -0.74 -3.61
C ASN A 188 5.19 -0.74 -3.77
N GLN A 189 5.74 0.05 -4.69
CA GLN A 189 7.19 0.14 -4.88
C GLN A 189 7.90 0.96 -3.78
N PHE A 190 7.15 1.75 -3.01
CA PHE A 190 7.62 2.43 -1.80
C PHE A 190 7.29 1.65 -0.52
N ALA A 191 6.54 0.55 -0.63
CA ALA A 191 6.13 -0.29 0.51
C ALA A 191 7.10 -1.46 0.77
N LYS A 192 6.70 -2.38 1.66
CA LYS A 192 7.51 -3.56 2.03
C LYS A 192 7.86 -4.41 0.79
N TYR A 193 9.15 -4.71 0.62
CA TYR A 193 9.73 -5.39 -0.56
C TYR A 193 9.58 -4.63 -1.89
N GLY A 194 9.26 -3.34 -1.85
CA GLY A 194 9.31 -2.47 -3.02
C GLY A 194 10.74 -2.08 -3.39
N MET A 195 10.88 -1.38 -4.51
CA MET A 195 12.16 -0.88 -5.05
C MET A 195 13.00 -0.15 -3.98
N VAL A 196 12.42 0.83 -3.28
CA VAL A 196 13.18 1.67 -2.33
C VAL A 196 13.62 0.87 -1.10
N HIS A 197 12.77 -0.03 -0.62
CA HIS A 197 13.13 -0.90 0.51
C HIS A 197 14.23 -1.90 0.12
N THR A 198 14.23 -2.42 -1.11
CA THR A 198 15.35 -3.24 -1.59
C THR A 198 16.64 -2.44 -1.70
N VAL A 199 16.58 -1.17 -2.13
CA VAL A 199 17.77 -0.31 -2.15
C VAL A 199 18.29 -0.04 -0.73
N GLN A 200 17.39 0.16 0.25
CA GLN A 200 17.77 0.32 1.65
C GLN A 200 18.47 -0.94 2.20
N GLU A 201 17.94 -2.12 1.90
CA GLU A 201 18.54 -3.37 2.32
C GLU A 201 19.92 -3.61 1.68
N LEU A 202 20.03 -3.40 0.36
CA LEU A 202 21.24 -3.74 -0.40
C LEU A 202 22.35 -2.69 -0.28
N TYR A 203 22.01 -1.40 -0.33
CA TYR A 203 22.97 -0.29 -0.40
C TYR A 203 22.94 0.62 0.85
N GLY A 204 22.10 0.30 1.83
CA GLY A 204 21.99 1.04 3.09
C GLY A 204 20.97 2.17 3.07
N SER A 205 20.62 2.64 4.27
CA SER A 205 19.50 3.56 4.45
C SER A 205 19.78 4.99 3.95
N ASN A 206 21.05 5.41 3.91
CA ASN A 206 21.43 6.71 3.33
C ASN A 206 21.17 6.76 1.83
N THR A 207 21.55 5.70 1.10
CA THR A 207 21.31 5.55 -0.34
C THR A 207 19.83 5.55 -0.67
N ALA A 208 19.01 4.90 0.16
CA ALA A 208 17.55 4.95 0.02
C ALA A 208 16.97 6.35 0.29
N GLY A 209 17.50 7.08 1.27
CA GLY A 209 17.11 8.47 1.54
C GLY A 209 17.45 9.43 0.37
N ILE A 210 18.62 9.24 -0.23
CA ILE A 210 19.04 9.95 -1.46
C ILE A 210 18.08 9.62 -2.61
N LEU A 211 17.81 8.33 -2.84
CA LEU A 211 16.89 7.88 -3.89
C LEU A 211 15.49 8.50 -3.71
N LEU A 212 14.94 8.52 -2.50
CA LEU A 212 13.66 9.16 -2.22
C LEU A 212 13.67 10.66 -2.55
N SER A 213 14.75 11.36 -2.20
CA SER A 213 14.89 12.80 -2.46
C SER A 213 14.98 13.10 -3.96
N VAL A 214 15.75 12.29 -4.68
CA VAL A 214 15.88 12.36 -6.15
C VAL A 214 14.53 12.11 -6.83
N LEU A 215 13.84 11.03 -6.45
CA LEU A 215 12.54 10.67 -7.02
C LEU A 215 11.49 11.74 -6.72
N SER A 216 11.49 12.31 -5.51
CA SER A 216 10.60 13.42 -5.14
C SER A 216 10.77 14.62 -6.08
N ARG A 217 12.01 15.08 -6.30
CA ARG A 217 12.29 16.19 -7.22
C ARG A 217 11.92 15.86 -8.66
N LEU A 218 12.30 14.67 -9.13
CA LEU A 218 11.97 14.19 -10.47
C LEU A 218 10.46 14.22 -10.72
N PHE A 219 9.68 13.62 -9.83
CA PHE A 219 8.24 13.52 -9.99
C PHE A 219 7.54 14.87 -9.85
N THR A 220 8.07 15.77 -9.01
CA THR A 220 7.58 17.14 -8.89
C THR A 220 7.76 17.91 -10.20
N VAL A 221 8.97 17.88 -10.78
CA VAL A 221 9.27 18.56 -12.04
C VAL A 221 8.49 17.96 -13.21
N PHE A 222 8.41 16.64 -13.29
CA PHE A 222 7.61 15.96 -14.31
C PHE A 222 6.12 16.38 -14.23
N LEU A 223 5.59 16.50 -13.02
CA LEU A 223 4.21 16.92 -12.82
C LEU A 223 3.99 18.39 -13.20
N GLN A 224 4.98 19.26 -12.95
CA GLN A 224 4.93 20.66 -13.40
C GLN A 224 4.90 20.78 -14.93
N MET A 225 5.55 19.87 -15.66
CA MET A 225 5.53 19.85 -17.12
C MET A 225 4.20 19.34 -17.70
N HIS A 226 3.67 18.25 -17.14
CA HIS A 226 2.50 17.56 -17.71
C HIS A 226 1.16 17.99 -17.13
N GLY A 227 1.14 18.50 -15.89
CA GLY A 227 -0.07 18.76 -15.13
C GLY A 227 -0.83 17.49 -14.74
N PHE A 228 -1.67 17.61 -13.71
CA PHE A 228 -2.64 16.58 -13.33
C PHE A 228 -3.86 17.26 -12.72
N THR A 229 -5.06 16.86 -13.14
CA THR A 229 -6.31 17.45 -12.69
C THR A 229 -7.39 16.38 -12.57
N CYS A 230 -8.39 16.59 -11.72
CA CYS A 230 -9.54 15.72 -11.57
C CYS A 230 -10.80 16.56 -11.75
N GLY A 231 -11.62 16.22 -12.76
CA GLY A 231 -12.84 16.94 -13.11
C GLY A 231 -14.11 16.19 -12.72
N VAL A 232 -15.26 16.81 -12.95
CA VAL A 232 -16.58 16.15 -12.81
C VAL A 232 -16.77 15.05 -13.85
N ASP A 233 -16.17 15.23 -15.03
CA ASP A 233 -16.17 14.26 -16.13
C ASP A 233 -15.48 12.93 -15.79
N ASP A 234 -14.57 12.91 -14.80
CA ASP A 234 -14.00 11.68 -14.24
C ASP A 234 -14.97 10.88 -13.36
N LEU A 235 -16.07 11.51 -12.92
CA LEU A 235 -17.11 10.92 -12.07
C LEU A 235 -18.27 10.34 -12.90
N LEU A 236 -18.40 10.76 -14.15
CA LEU A 236 -19.54 10.43 -14.99
C LEU A 236 -19.51 8.96 -15.43
N ILE A 237 -20.69 8.37 -15.49
CA ILE A 237 -20.91 7.00 -15.96
C ILE A 237 -21.70 7.00 -17.27
N VAL A 238 -21.48 5.97 -18.07
CA VAL A 238 -22.19 5.77 -19.34
C VAL A 238 -23.66 5.45 -19.05
N GLN A 239 -24.57 6.04 -19.83
CA GLN A 239 -26.02 5.91 -19.64
C GLN A 239 -26.49 4.45 -19.59
N GLN A 240 -25.93 3.58 -20.44
CA GLN A 240 -26.26 2.14 -20.43
C GLN A 240 -25.96 1.46 -19.09
N SER A 241 -24.88 1.88 -18.42
CA SER A 241 -24.49 1.34 -17.12
C SER A 241 -25.33 1.94 -15.99
N ASP A 242 -25.77 3.20 -16.11
CA ASP A 242 -26.70 3.80 -15.15
C ASP A 242 -28.10 3.15 -15.23
N LEU A 243 -28.58 2.84 -16.44
CA LEU A 243 -29.83 2.09 -16.62
C LEU A 243 -29.72 0.69 -16.00
N LYS A 244 -28.60 -0.02 -16.19
CA LYS A 244 -28.36 -1.32 -15.54
C LYS A 244 -28.38 -1.19 -14.01
N ARG A 245 -27.76 -0.15 -13.46
CA ARG A 245 -27.80 0.14 -12.03
C ARG A 245 -29.23 0.29 -11.53
N GLN A 246 -30.05 1.09 -12.21
CA GLN A 246 -31.46 1.28 -11.87
C GLN A 246 -32.24 -0.04 -11.92
N MET A 247 -32.06 -0.83 -12.98
CA MET A 247 -32.69 -2.15 -13.11
C MET A 247 -32.29 -3.11 -11.97
N ILE A 248 -31.03 -3.10 -11.55
CA ILE A 248 -30.57 -3.95 -10.42
C ILE A 248 -31.22 -3.49 -9.11
N LEU A 249 -31.32 -2.18 -8.87
CA LEU A 249 -31.98 -1.63 -7.68
C LEU A 249 -33.48 -1.98 -7.64
N GLU A 250 -34.18 -1.86 -8.76
CA GLU A 250 -35.60 -2.21 -8.89
C GLU A 250 -35.84 -3.72 -8.71
N LYS A 251 -34.99 -4.56 -9.31
CA LYS A 251 -35.04 -6.02 -9.16
C LYS A 251 -34.97 -6.45 -7.69
N HIS A 252 -34.22 -5.70 -6.87
CA HIS A 252 -33.91 -6.04 -5.48
C HIS A 252 -34.72 -5.23 -4.45
N GLU A 253 -35.77 -4.51 -4.88
CA GLU A 253 -36.62 -3.71 -3.97
C GLU A 253 -37.30 -4.58 -2.89
N ASN A 254 -37.67 -5.82 -3.27
CA ASN A 254 -38.37 -6.78 -2.40
C ASN A 254 -37.44 -7.60 -1.49
N ILE A 255 -36.13 -7.33 -1.45
CA ILE A 255 -35.19 -8.04 -0.54
C ILE A 255 -35.66 -7.93 0.90
N GLY A 256 -36.10 -6.73 1.31
CA GLY A 256 -36.55 -6.48 2.67
C GLY A 256 -37.67 -7.41 3.09
N THR A 257 -38.75 -7.45 2.32
CA THR A 257 -39.89 -8.33 2.57
C THR A 257 -39.49 -9.81 2.60
N ASN A 258 -38.57 -10.23 1.73
CA ASN A 258 -38.06 -11.60 1.71
C ASN A 258 -37.29 -11.96 2.98
N VAL A 259 -36.40 -11.09 3.46
CA VAL A 259 -35.61 -11.32 4.68
C VAL A 259 -36.51 -11.29 5.93
N HIS A 260 -37.46 -10.36 6.00
CA HIS A 260 -38.45 -10.32 7.07
C HIS A 260 -39.34 -11.57 7.10
N SER A 261 -39.70 -12.12 5.92
CA SER A 261 -40.43 -13.39 5.83
C SER A 261 -39.57 -14.59 6.29
N LYS A 262 -38.25 -14.58 6.01
CA LYS A 262 -37.31 -15.61 6.52
C LYS A 262 -37.24 -15.59 8.05
N LEU A 263 -37.29 -14.41 8.68
CA LEU A 263 -37.30 -14.27 10.14
C LEU A 263 -38.54 -14.90 10.78
N ILE A 264 -39.71 -14.70 10.17
CA ILE A 264 -40.99 -15.21 10.68
C ILE A 264 -41.19 -16.71 10.34
N GLY A 265 -40.47 -17.22 9.33
CA GLY A 265 -40.64 -18.58 8.83
C GLY A 265 -41.90 -18.78 7.98
N ALA A 266 -42.62 -17.69 7.65
CA ALA A 266 -43.82 -17.71 6.83
C ALA A 266 -43.82 -16.56 5.82
N LYS A 267 -44.28 -16.83 4.59
CA LYS A 267 -44.52 -15.79 3.57
C LYS A 267 -45.88 -15.15 3.83
N ILE A 268 -45.87 -13.95 4.41
CA ILE A 268 -47.10 -13.18 4.66
C ILE A 268 -47.17 -12.07 3.61
N THR A 269 -48.20 -12.11 2.77
CA THR A 269 -48.40 -11.14 1.68
C THR A 269 -49.11 -9.88 2.15
N GLU A 270 -49.87 -9.94 3.24
CA GLU A 270 -50.59 -8.79 3.80
C GLU A 270 -49.66 -7.90 4.66
N PRO A 271 -49.47 -6.61 4.30
CA PRO A 271 -48.53 -5.72 5.00
C PRO A 271 -48.82 -5.55 6.48
N MET A 272 -50.10 -5.48 6.85
CA MET A 272 -50.53 -5.24 8.23
C MET A 272 -50.30 -6.46 9.12
N LYS A 273 -50.59 -7.67 8.62
CA LYS A 273 -50.27 -8.93 9.32
C LYS A 273 -48.76 -9.12 9.45
N LEU A 274 -48.01 -8.83 8.38
CA LEU A 274 -46.56 -8.90 8.40
C LEU A 274 -45.97 -7.96 9.47
N GLN A 275 -46.46 -6.72 9.56
CA GLN A 275 -46.04 -5.76 10.57
C GLN A 275 -46.27 -6.28 12.01
N MET A 276 -47.44 -6.86 12.29
CA MET A 276 -47.75 -7.40 13.62
C MET A 276 -46.88 -8.61 13.98
N GLU A 277 -46.61 -9.51 13.04
CA GLU A 277 -45.73 -10.66 13.26
C GLU A 277 -44.28 -10.24 13.46
N ILE A 278 -43.79 -9.24 12.70
CA ILE A 278 -42.45 -8.66 12.92
C ILE A 278 -42.35 -8.08 14.33
N GLU A 279 -43.33 -7.29 14.73
CA GLU A 279 -43.37 -6.69 16.06
C GLU A 279 -43.37 -7.75 17.16
N ARG A 280 -44.17 -8.81 16.99
CA ARG A 280 -44.24 -9.93 17.93
C ARG A 280 -42.91 -10.66 18.03
N ALA A 281 -42.30 -11.03 16.91
CA ALA A 281 -41.03 -11.76 16.86
C ALA A 281 -39.87 -10.95 17.46
N ILE A 282 -39.83 -9.64 17.19
CA ILE A 282 -38.78 -8.77 17.73
C ILE A 282 -38.98 -8.54 19.23
N ARG A 283 -40.23 -8.36 19.70
CA ARG A 283 -40.50 -8.20 21.14
C ARG A 283 -40.31 -9.49 21.94
N SER A 284 -40.61 -10.65 21.36
CA SER A 284 -40.47 -11.94 22.06
C SER A 284 -39.00 -12.34 22.27
N HIS A 285 -38.15 -12.10 21.26
CA HIS A 285 -36.74 -12.51 21.27
C HIS A 285 -35.77 -11.37 21.60
N GLY A 286 -36.28 -10.14 21.71
CA GLY A 286 -35.51 -8.96 22.10
C GLY A 286 -34.38 -8.61 21.13
N GLU A 287 -33.26 -8.16 21.69
CA GLU A 287 -32.09 -7.67 20.92
C GLU A 287 -31.46 -8.74 20.01
N SER A 288 -31.56 -10.02 20.40
CA SER A 288 -31.01 -11.13 19.61
C SER A 288 -31.68 -11.25 18.23
N ALA A 289 -33.00 -11.09 18.16
CA ALA A 289 -33.73 -11.12 16.89
C ALA A 289 -33.47 -9.90 16.02
N VAL A 290 -33.30 -8.71 16.62
CA VAL A 290 -32.92 -7.49 15.88
C VAL A 290 -31.55 -7.66 15.25
N THR A 291 -30.58 -8.13 16.02
CA THR A 291 -29.21 -8.34 15.54
C THR A 291 -29.17 -9.39 14.43
N TYR A 292 -29.93 -10.48 14.58
CA TYR A 292 -30.05 -11.51 13.54
C TYR A 292 -30.69 -10.96 12.25
N LEU A 293 -31.77 -10.19 12.37
CA LEU A 293 -32.41 -9.53 11.23
C LEU A 293 -31.45 -8.57 10.51
N ASP A 294 -30.72 -7.76 11.27
CA ASP A 294 -29.76 -6.79 10.74
C ASP A 294 -28.59 -7.47 10.02
N MET A 295 -28.11 -8.60 10.56
CA MET A 295 -27.09 -9.42 9.93
C MET A 295 -27.57 -9.99 8.59
N LEU A 296 -28.77 -10.58 8.55
CA LEU A 296 -29.35 -11.13 7.33
C LEU A 296 -29.57 -10.04 6.26
N MET A 297 -30.13 -8.90 6.66
CA MET A 297 -30.35 -7.77 5.75
C MET A 297 -29.02 -7.24 5.20
N SER A 298 -28.03 -7.03 6.06
CA SER A 298 -26.71 -6.53 5.63
C SER A 298 -26.02 -7.50 4.68
N HIS A 299 -26.12 -8.80 4.91
CA HIS A 299 -25.55 -9.82 4.03
C HIS A 299 -26.14 -9.76 2.60
N GLU A 300 -27.47 -9.77 2.47
CA GLU A 300 -28.15 -9.73 1.17
C GLU A 300 -27.89 -8.38 0.45
N LEU A 301 -27.94 -7.26 1.17
CA LEU A 301 -27.73 -5.92 0.61
C LEU A 301 -26.27 -5.65 0.20
N ASN A 302 -25.31 -6.25 0.90
CA ASN A 302 -23.90 -6.21 0.47
C ASN A 302 -23.71 -6.94 -0.86
N GLY A 303 -24.45 -8.04 -1.10
CA GLY A 303 -24.47 -8.72 -2.39
C GLY A 303 -25.01 -7.85 -3.53
N VAL A 304 -26.04 -7.05 -3.28
CA VAL A 304 -26.54 -6.07 -4.27
C VAL A 304 -25.50 -4.98 -4.54
N THR A 305 -24.84 -4.49 -3.48
CA THR A 305 -23.81 -3.46 -3.60
C THR A 305 -22.65 -3.94 -4.48
N THR A 306 -22.21 -5.20 -4.31
CA THR A 306 -21.16 -5.78 -5.16
C THR A 306 -21.63 -6.00 -6.60
N GLU A 307 -22.85 -6.49 -6.82
CA GLU A 307 -23.43 -6.67 -8.18
C GLU A 307 -23.46 -5.36 -8.96
N ILE A 308 -23.86 -4.26 -8.30
CA ILE A 308 -23.89 -2.93 -8.93
C ILE A 308 -22.47 -2.41 -9.19
N ASN A 309 -21.57 -2.53 -8.20
CA ASN A 309 -20.20 -2.04 -8.35
C ASN A 309 -19.46 -2.73 -9.51
N ASP A 310 -19.65 -4.04 -9.67
CA ASP A 310 -19.07 -4.82 -10.78
C ASP A 310 -19.68 -4.44 -12.14
N ALA A 311 -20.93 -3.99 -12.17
CA ALA A 311 -21.58 -3.53 -13.40
C ALA A 311 -21.09 -2.15 -13.87
N ILE A 312 -20.73 -1.26 -12.93
CA ILE A 312 -20.34 0.13 -13.21
C ILE A 312 -18.83 0.29 -13.33
N ILE A 313 -18.05 -0.24 -12.39
CA ILE A 313 -16.59 -0.04 -12.35
C ILE A 313 -15.91 -1.37 -12.70
N PRO A 314 -15.01 -1.43 -13.70
CA PRO A 314 -14.40 -0.30 -14.44
C PRO A 314 -15.10 0.05 -15.76
N SER A 315 -15.95 -0.81 -16.32
CA SER A 315 -16.39 -0.72 -17.73
C SER A 315 -17.47 0.32 -18.02
N GLY A 316 -18.18 0.82 -17.01
CA GLY A 316 -19.28 1.76 -17.13
C GLY A 316 -18.89 3.23 -16.93
N LEU A 317 -17.60 3.54 -16.81
CA LEU A 317 -17.10 4.91 -16.68
C LEU A 317 -17.06 5.60 -18.05
N LEU A 318 -17.42 6.89 -18.09
CA LEU A 318 -17.32 7.69 -19.32
C LEU A 318 -15.85 7.79 -19.78
N LYS A 319 -14.97 8.12 -18.85
CA LYS A 319 -13.52 8.06 -19.06
C LYS A 319 -12.97 6.74 -18.49
N PRO A 320 -12.32 5.90 -19.32
CA PRO A 320 -11.64 4.72 -18.82
C PRO A 320 -10.29 5.07 -18.19
N PHE A 321 -9.78 4.17 -17.35
CA PHE A 321 -8.37 4.17 -16.96
C PHE A 321 -7.49 3.96 -18.22
N PRO A 322 -6.31 4.61 -18.35
CA PRO A 322 -5.64 5.49 -17.40
C PRO A 322 -5.98 6.99 -17.54
N ARG A 323 -6.93 7.35 -18.42
CA ARG A 323 -7.30 8.77 -18.66
C ARG A 323 -8.13 9.35 -17.52
N ASN A 324 -8.91 8.52 -16.85
CA ASN A 324 -9.68 8.93 -15.68
C ASN A 324 -8.76 9.15 -14.48
N CYS A 325 -8.70 10.40 -14.02
CA CYS A 325 -7.78 10.82 -12.97
C CYS A 325 -8.21 10.31 -11.58
N LEU A 326 -9.51 10.23 -11.30
CA LEU A 326 -10.02 9.66 -10.05
C LEU A 326 -9.73 8.14 -9.95
N SER A 327 -9.94 7.43 -11.06
CA SER A 327 -9.57 6.03 -11.17
C SER A 327 -8.06 5.85 -11.02
N LEU A 328 -7.25 6.71 -11.64
CA LEU A 328 -5.79 6.67 -11.51
C LEU A 328 -5.35 6.86 -10.06
N MET A 329 -5.88 7.83 -9.31
CA MET A 329 -5.50 8.06 -7.91
C MET A 329 -5.84 6.87 -7.00
N THR A 330 -7.03 6.29 -7.15
CA THR A 330 -7.54 5.22 -6.28
C THR A 330 -6.88 3.87 -6.57
N THR A 331 -6.74 3.51 -7.86
CA THR A 331 -6.08 2.27 -8.31
C THR A 331 -4.59 2.25 -7.98
N THR A 332 -3.87 3.35 -8.19
CA THR A 332 -2.43 3.45 -7.90
C THR A 332 -2.13 3.61 -6.42
N GLY A 333 -3.11 4.04 -5.63
CA GLY A 333 -2.99 4.26 -4.19
C GLY A 333 -2.41 5.61 -3.80
N ALA A 334 -2.39 6.57 -4.71
CA ALA A 334 -2.01 7.95 -4.43
C ALA A 334 -2.91 8.58 -3.35
N LYS A 335 -4.23 8.52 -3.57
CA LYS A 335 -5.24 9.01 -2.62
C LYS A 335 -6.58 8.31 -2.88
N GLY A 336 -7.32 8.05 -1.80
CA GLY A 336 -8.61 7.37 -1.86
C GLY A 336 -8.50 5.85 -2.09
N SER A 337 -9.65 5.20 -1.98
CA SER A 337 -9.82 3.77 -2.22
C SER A 337 -10.88 3.52 -3.30
N GLN A 338 -11.00 2.28 -3.76
CA GLN A 338 -12.10 1.90 -4.67
C GLN A 338 -13.47 2.12 -4.03
N VAL A 339 -13.58 1.96 -2.70
CA VAL A 339 -14.82 2.23 -1.96
C VAL A 339 -15.23 3.69 -2.07
N ASN A 340 -14.28 4.62 -1.98
CA ASN A 340 -14.58 6.05 -2.17
C ASN A 340 -15.09 6.32 -3.58
N PHE A 341 -14.48 5.69 -4.59
CA PHE A 341 -14.87 5.87 -5.98
C PHE A 341 -16.26 5.30 -6.28
N THR A 342 -16.57 4.12 -5.74
CA THR A 342 -17.91 3.50 -5.84
C THR A 342 -18.95 4.34 -5.12
N GLN A 343 -18.68 4.89 -3.94
CA GLN A 343 -19.64 5.75 -3.23
C GLN A 343 -19.96 7.05 -3.98
N ILE A 344 -18.99 7.60 -4.71
CA ILE A 344 -19.21 8.80 -5.53
C ILE A 344 -20.07 8.49 -6.75
N SER A 345 -19.73 7.42 -7.50
CA SER A 345 -20.26 7.19 -8.85
C SER A 345 -21.35 6.11 -8.93
N SER A 346 -21.37 5.16 -8.00
CA SER A 346 -22.27 3.99 -7.97
C SER A 346 -23.40 4.17 -6.94
N LEU A 347 -23.11 3.95 -5.66
CA LEU A 347 -24.05 4.07 -4.53
C LEU A 347 -23.31 4.07 -3.19
N LEU A 348 -23.92 4.62 -2.13
CA LEU A 348 -23.33 4.65 -0.78
C LEU A 348 -23.37 3.28 -0.08
N GLY A 349 -24.48 2.57 -0.21
CA GLY A 349 -24.68 1.24 0.37
C GLY A 349 -25.29 1.27 1.76
N GLN A 350 -25.24 0.13 2.45
CA GLN A 350 -25.78 -0.02 3.80
C GLN A 350 -24.96 0.80 4.80
N GLN A 351 -25.61 1.76 5.48
CA GLN A 351 -25.01 2.45 6.63
C GLN A 351 -25.09 1.55 7.86
N GLN A 352 -23.93 1.31 8.49
CA GLN A 352 -23.83 0.52 9.72
C GLN A 352 -23.45 1.43 10.88
N LEU A 353 -24.04 1.18 12.05
CA LEU A 353 -23.80 1.88 13.30
C LEU A 353 -23.46 0.86 14.38
N GLU A 354 -22.26 0.92 14.96
CA GLU A 354 -21.77 -0.03 15.96
C GLU A 354 -21.87 -1.50 15.53
N GLY A 355 -21.70 -1.75 14.21
CA GLY A 355 -21.85 -3.08 13.60
C GLY A 355 -23.31 -3.53 13.39
N LYS A 356 -24.30 -2.72 13.77
CA LYS A 356 -25.74 -2.92 13.54
C LYS A 356 -26.25 -2.02 12.42
N ARG A 357 -27.52 -2.16 12.03
CA ARG A 357 -28.15 -1.20 11.09
C ARG A 357 -28.65 0.02 11.85
N VAL A 358 -29.31 0.93 11.13
CA VAL A 358 -29.91 2.13 11.71
C VAL A 358 -30.84 1.76 12.89
N PRO A 359 -30.68 2.40 14.06
CA PRO A 359 -31.48 2.11 15.23
C PRO A 359 -32.95 2.47 15.01
N ARG A 360 -33.84 1.70 15.64
CA ARG A 360 -35.28 1.94 15.65
C ARG A 360 -35.68 2.61 16.97
N MET A 361 -36.61 3.55 16.90
CA MET A 361 -37.28 4.13 18.05
C MET A 361 -38.21 3.10 18.70
N VAL A 362 -38.66 3.37 19.94
CA VAL A 362 -39.63 2.52 20.67
C VAL A 362 -40.93 2.29 19.87
N SER A 363 -41.30 3.24 19.01
CA SER A 363 -42.42 3.14 18.08
C SER A 363 -42.20 2.18 16.90
N GLY A 364 -41.04 1.53 16.80
CA GLY A 364 -40.67 0.64 15.68
C GLY A 364 -40.19 1.36 14.41
N LYS A 365 -40.18 2.71 14.42
CA LYS A 365 -39.78 3.56 13.30
C LYS A 365 -38.29 3.91 13.35
N THR A 366 -37.64 3.97 12.19
CA THR A 366 -36.25 4.48 12.07
C THR A 366 -36.23 6.01 11.90
N LEU A 367 -37.18 6.57 11.15
CA LEU A 367 -37.46 8.01 11.07
C LEU A 367 -38.97 8.29 11.11
N PRO A 368 -39.39 9.52 11.48
CA PRO A 368 -40.80 9.90 11.50
C PRO A 368 -41.54 9.70 10.16
N CYS A 369 -40.81 9.80 9.05
CA CYS A 369 -41.34 9.64 7.70
C CYS A 369 -41.56 8.19 7.27
N PHE A 370 -41.04 7.21 8.01
CA PHE A 370 -41.24 5.78 7.73
C PHE A 370 -42.37 5.21 8.59
N PRO A 371 -43.16 4.24 8.06
CA PRO A 371 -44.13 3.51 8.86
C PRO A 371 -43.44 2.65 9.93
N PRO A 372 -44.13 2.30 11.02
CA PRO A 372 -43.60 1.38 12.02
C PRO A 372 -43.25 0.03 11.39
N TRP A 373 -42.08 -0.52 11.74
CA TRP A 373 -41.58 -1.80 11.23
C TRP A 373 -41.52 -1.90 9.70
N ASP A 374 -41.21 -0.78 9.03
CA ASP A 374 -40.98 -0.78 7.59
C ASP A 374 -39.91 -1.82 7.21
N THR A 375 -40.26 -2.64 6.22
CA THR A 375 -39.43 -3.72 5.69
C THR A 375 -38.50 -3.24 4.59
N ALA A 376 -38.73 -2.04 4.03
CA ALA A 376 -37.91 -1.49 2.97
C ALA A 376 -36.43 -1.39 3.37
N ALA A 377 -35.53 -1.73 2.45
CA ALA A 377 -34.09 -1.62 2.67
C ALA A 377 -33.68 -0.18 3.04
N ARG A 378 -34.29 0.82 2.35
CA ARG A 378 -34.08 2.25 2.59
C ARG A 378 -34.41 2.66 4.03
N ALA A 379 -35.51 2.15 4.59
CA ALA A 379 -35.92 2.50 5.95
C ALA A 379 -34.88 2.06 7.00
N GLY A 380 -34.15 0.97 6.74
CA GLY A 380 -33.04 0.51 7.60
C GLY A 380 -31.66 0.99 7.17
N GLY A 381 -31.57 2.11 6.44
CA GLY A 381 -30.29 2.78 6.14
C GLY A 381 -29.53 2.28 4.92
N PHE A 382 -30.17 1.54 4.00
CA PHE A 382 -29.57 1.24 2.70
C PHE A 382 -29.74 2.43 1.74
N ILE A 383 -28.62 3.02 1.33
CA ILE A 383 -28.60 4.20 0.45
C ILE A 383 -28.24 3.76 -0.96
N GLY A 384 -29.25 3.68 -1.84
CA GLY A 384 -29.09 3.37 -3.27
C GLY A 384 -28.68 4.58 -4.13
N ASP A 385 -28.80 5.78 -3.57
CA ASP A 385 -28.33 7.02 -4.18
C ASP A 385 -26.81 7.22 -3.95
N ARG A 386 -26.21 8.19 -4.65
CA ARG A 386 -24.76 8.40 -4.76
C ARG A 386 -24.42 9.88 -4.60
N PHE A 387 -23.16 10.20 -4.26
CA PHE A 387 -22.77 11.60 -4.11
C PHE A 387 -22.88 12.41 -5.40
N LEU A 388 -22.66 11.79 -6.58
CA LEU A 388 -22.75 12.48 -7.86
C LEU A 388 -24.13 13.10 -8.14
N THR A 389 -25.21 12.41 -7.74
CA THR A 389 -26.60 12.87 -7.97
C THR A 389 -27.26 13.47 -6.73
N GLY A 390 -26.57 13.44 -5.59
CA GLY A 390 -27.10 13.86 -4.30
C GLY A 390 -27.89 12.76 -3.57
N LEU A 391 -28.12 13.01 -2.28
CA LEU A 391 -28.82 12.09 -1.37
C LEU A 391 -30.20 12.66 -1.01
N ARG A 392 -31.17 11.78 -0.80
CA ARG A 392 -32.50 12.17 -0.28
C ARG A 392 -32.41 12.58 1.20
N PRO A 393 -33.33 13.41 1.72
CA PRO A 393 -33.27 13.85 3.11
C PRO A 393 -33.23 12.71 4.15
N GLN A 394 -33.95 11.61 3.92
CA GLN A 394 -33.94 10.46 4.83
C GLN A 394 -32.57 9.76 4.87
N GLU A 395 -31.98 9.57 3.69
CA GLU A 395 -30.69 8.90 3.49
C GLU A 395 -29.54 9.78 3.99
N TYR A 396 -29.63 11.09 3.75
CA TYR A 396 -28.71 12.10 4.27
C TYR A 396 -28.61 12.02 5.81
N TYR A 397 -29.76 11.92 6.49
CA TYR A 397 -29.78 11.82 7.95
C TYR A 397 -29.08 10.54 8.45
N PHE A 398 -29.32 9.39 7.82
CA PHE A 398 -28.63 8.14 8.17
C PHE A 398 -27.13 8.21 7.90
N HIS A 399 -26.72 8.87 6.81
CA HIS A 399 -25.31 9.08 6.52
C HIS A 399 -24.64 9.98 7.58
N CYS A 400 -25.33 11.02 8.06
CA CYS A 400 -24.85 11.84 9.17
C CYS A 400 -24.67 11.06 10.47
N MET A 401 -25.53 10.07 10.76
CA MET A 401 -25.34 9.19 11.92
C MET A 401 -24.02 8.42 11.82
N ALA A 402 -23.76 7.79 10.68
CA ALA A 402 -22.54 7.01 10.46
C ALA A 402 -21.29 7.88 10.51
N GLY A 403 -21.35 9.10 9.95
CA GLY A 403 -20.26 10.07 10.06
C GLY A 403 -19.97 10.49 11.51
N ARG A 404 -21.00 10.66 12.35
CA ARG A 404 -20.84 11.06 13.75
C ARG A 404 -20.22 9.96 14.60
N GLU A 405 -20.56 8.70 14.36
CA GLU A 405 -19.96 7.56 15.08
C GLU A 405 -18.44 7.58 15.00
N GLY A 406 -17.87 7.73 13.80
CA GLY A 406 -16.41 7.79 13.62
C GLY A 406 -15.75 8.94 14.37
N LEU A 407 -16.43 10.09 14.52
CA LEU A 407 -15.94 11.23 15.30
C LEU A 407 -15.99 10.96 16.80
N VAL A 408 -17.06 10.32 17.29
CA VAL A 408 -17.20 9.95 18.71
C VAL A 408 -16.15 8.91 19.09
N ASP A 409 -15.94 7.91 18.24
CA ASP A 409 -14.92 6.87 18.43
C ASP A 409 -13.52 7.46 18.57
N THR A 410 -13.19 8.45 17.74
CA THR A 410 -11.91 9.15 17.80
C THR A 410 -11.74 9.91 19.12
N ALA A 411 -12.81 10.53 19.63
CA ALA A 411 -12.77 11.27 20.89
C ALA A 411 -12.55 10.35 22.11
N ILE A 412 -13.11 9.14 22.11
CA ILE A 412 -13.02 8.22 23.26
C ILE A 412 -11.71 7.42 23.24
N LYS A 413 -11.31 6.89 22.08
CA LYS A 413 -10.19 5.93 21.97
C LYS A 413 -8.83 6.56 22.28
N THR A 414 -8.62 7.84 21.95
CA THR A 414 -7.36 8.58 22.16
C THR A 414 -6.87 8.62 23.60
N SER A 415 -7.79 8.66 24.58
CA SER A 415 -7.43 8.73 26.01
C SER A 415 -6.88 7.42 26.58
N ARG A 416 -7.33 6.26 26.06
CA ARG A 416 -7.04 4.95 26.63
C ARG A 416 -5.66 4.42 26.22
N SER A 417 -5.30 4.59 24.95
CA SER A 417 -4.02 4.10 24.42
C SER A 417 -2.83 4.84 25.03
N GLY A 418 -2.93 6.16 25.23
CA GLY A 418 -1.85 6.95 25.83
C GLY A 418 -1.49 6.54 27.27
N TYR A 419 -2.50 6.22 28.10
CA TYR A 419 -2.26 5.75 29.46
C TYR A 419 -1.61 4.35 29.47
N LEU A 420 -2.12 3.44 28.63
CA LEU A 420 -1.54 2.10 28.46
C LEU A 420 -0.07 2.18 28.03
N GLN A 421 0.24 2.97 27.01
CA GLN A 421 1.59 3.17 26.52
C GLN A 421 2.52 3.68 27.63
N ARG A 422 2.07 4.64 28.44
CA ARG A 422 2.86 5.16 29.57
C ARG A 422 3.17 4.09 30.60
N CYS A 423 2.19 3.28 31.00
CA CYS A 423 2.38 2.19 31.94
C CYS A 423 3.39 1.15 31.43
N LEU A 424 3.29 0.78 30.15
CA LEU A 424 4.22 -0.15 29.52
C LEU A 424 5.64 0.43 29.45
N ILE A 425 5.80 1.67 29.00
CA ILE A 425 7.11 2.31 28.92
C ILE A 425 7.75 2.37 30.30
N LYS A 426 7.00 2.77 31.34
CA LYS A 426 7.57 2.88 32.69
C LYS A 426 8.01 1.57 33.31
N ASN A 427 7.34 0.46 33.00
CA ASN A 427 7.75 -0.84 33.49
C ASN A 427 8.88 -1.47 32.66
N LEU A 428 9.06 -1.05 31.41
CA LEU A 428 10.00 -1.69 30.47
C LEU A 428 11.18 -0.78 30.09
N GLU A 429 11.30 0.45 30.63
CA GLU A 429 12.31 1.43 30.21
C GLU A 429 13.75 0.98 30.42
N CYS A 430 13.99 0.11 31.40
CA CYS A 430 15.31 -0.38 31.77
C CYS A 430 15.78 -1.60 30.99
N LEU A 431 14.88 -2.29 30.25
CA LEU A 431 15.24 -3.52 29.54
C LEU A 431 16.10 -3.22 28.31
N ARG A 432 17.31 -3.79 28.31
CA ARG A 432 18.28 -3.66 27.22
C ARG A 432 18.95 -4.98 26.86
N VAL A 433 19.45 -5.06 25.65
CA VAL A 433 20.31 -6.17 25.20
C VAL A 433 21.73 -5.95 25.75
N CYS A 434 22.28 -6.94 26.45
CA CYS A 434 23.65 -6.92 26.95
C CYS A 434 24.66 -7.48 25.93
N TYR A 435 25.95 -7.32 26.18
CA TYR A 435 27.02 -7.80 25.28
C TYR A 435 27.07 -9.34 25.15
N ASP A 436 26.51 -10.06 26.12
CA ASP A 436 26.29 -11.51 26.06
C ASP A 436 24.99 -11.88 25.30
N HIS A 437 24.33 -10.90 24.68
CA HIS A 437 23.04 -10.99 23.98
C HIS A 437 21.84 -11.41 24.85
N THR A 438 22.00 -11.46 26.17
CA THR A 438 20.87 -11.59 27.10
C THR A 438 20.13 -10.26 27.23
N VAL A 439 18.82 -10.31 27.46
CA VAL A 439 18.01 -9.14 27.80
C VAL A 439 17.93 -9.04 29.31
N ARG A 440 18.42 -7.93 29.85
CA ARG A 440 18.48 -7.69 31.29
C ARG A 440 17.80 -6.40 31.68
N ASP A 441 17.30 -6.39 32.90
CA ASP A 441 16.83 -5.18 33.58
C ASP A 441 18.01 -4.42 34.23
N ALA A 442 17.76 -3.22 34.75
CA ALA A 442 18.79 -2.33 35.31
C ALA A 442 19.47 -2.90 36.57
N ASP A 443 18.80 -3.80 37.30
CA ASP A 443 19.33 -4.52 38.46
C ASP A 443 20.25 -5.70 38.08
N GLY A 444 20.33 -6.03 36.78
CA GLY A 444 21.11 -7.15 36.25
C GLY A 444 20.35 -8.47 36.17
N SER A 445 19.06 -8.50 36.56
CA SER A 445 18.19 -9.66 36.43
C SER A 445 17.98 -9.99 34.95
N VAL A 446 18.14 -11.28 34.62
CA VAL A 446 17.95 -11.77 33.24
C VAL A 446 16.47 -12.01 33.01
N VAL A 447 15.91 -11.33 32.01
CA VAL A 447 14.51 -11.49 31.58
C VAL A 447 14.41 -12.46 30.40
N GLN A 448 15.34 -12.37 29.44
CA GLN A 448 15.45 -13.31 28.33
C GLN A 448 16.91 -13.68 28.08
N PHE A 449 17.17 -14.94 27.74
CA PHE A 449 18.52 -15.39 27.37
C PHE A 449 18.92 -14.96 25.95
N CYS A 450 17.94 -14.77 25.07
CA CYS A 450 18.13 -14.29 23.70
C CYS A 450 16.92 -13.42 23.36
N TYR A 451 17.16 -12.23 22.82
CA TYR A 451 16.09 -11.31 22.43
C TYR A 451 15.16 -11.97 21.40
N GLY A 452 13.86 -12.11 21.72
CA GLY A 452 12.90 -12.72 20.78
C GLY A 452 13.21 -14.19 20.44
N GLU A 453 14.00 -14.89 21.25
CA GLU A 453 14.48 -16.27 21.06
C GLU A 453 15.42 -16.49 19.86
N ASP A 454 15.47 -15.57 18.88
CA ASP A 454 16.35 -15.62 17.72
C ASP A 454 17.43 -14.52 17.70
N GLY A 455 17.34 -13.54 18.58
CA GLY A 455 18.31 -12.45 18.72
C GLY A 455 18.26 -11.43 17.59
N VAL A 456 17.22 -11.46 16.74
CA VAL A 456 17.15 -10.64 15.52
C VAL A 456 16.50 -9.28 15.79
N ASP A 457 17.12 -8.20 15.30
CA ASP A 457 16.53 -6.86 15.30
C ASP A 457 15.40 -6.75 14.28
N VAL A 458 14.24 -6.30 14.74
CA VAL A 458 13.02 -6.13 13.94
C VAL A 458 13.25 -5.23 12.72
N HIS A 459 14.11 -4.22 12.80
CA HIS A 459 14.44 -3.34 11.66
C HIS A 459 15.09 -4.08 10.49
N LYS A 460 15.76 -5.22 10.76
CA LYS A 460 16.51 -6.00 9.77
C LYS A 460 15.85 -7.34 9.41
N THR A 461 14.70 -7.67 10.03
CA THR A 461 13.98 -8.94 9.81
C THR A 461 13.45 -9.13 8.39
N SER A 462 13.04 -8.06 7.71
CA SER A 462 12.21 -8.12 6.50
C SER A 462 12.75 -9.05 5.42
N PHE A 463 14.05 -8.96 5.08
CA PHE A 463 14.64 -9.73 3.98
C PHE A 463 15.25 -11.07 4.39
N ILE A 464 15.25 -11.44 5.68
CA ILE A 464 15.85 -12.70 6.15
C ILE A 464 15.16 -13.92 5.54
N THR A 465 13.83 -13.87 5.42
CA THR A 465 13.01 -14.95 4.87
C THR A 465 12.74 -14.82 3.37
N GLU A 466 13.12 -13.69 2.75
CA GLU A 466 12.94 -13.43 1.31
C GLU A 466 14.07 -14.04 0.47
N PHE A 467 14.17 -15.37 0.52
CA PHE A 467 15.24 -16.13 -0.13
C PHE A 467 15.39 -15.87 -1.63
N LYS A 468 14.28 -15.59 -2.32
CA LYS A 468 14.28 -15.26 -3.75
C LYS A 468 15.03 -13.96 -4.05
N SER A 469 14.86 -12.95 -3.21
CA SER A 469 15.53 -11.65 -3.35
C SER A 469 17.00 -11.76 -2.95
N LEU A 470 17.32 -12.52 -1.90
CA LEU A 470 18.69 -12.81 -1.50
C LEU A 470 19.46 -13.58 -2.59
N ALA A 471 18.85 -14.60 -3.20
CA ALA A 471 19.45 -15.38 -4.27
C ALA A 471 19.72 -14.53 -5.54
N GLN A 472 18.83 -13.59 -5.86
CA GLN A 472 19.00 -12.70 -7.02
C GLN A 472 20.13 -11.69 -6.83
N ASN A 473 20.35 -11.24 -5.60
CA ASN A 473 21.27 -10.15 -5.25
C ASN A 473 22.49 -10.63 -4.45
N GLN A 474 22.85 -11.91 -4.58
CA GLN A 474 23.91 -12.55 -3.78
C GLN A 474 25.24 -11.79 -3.82
N ARG A 475 25.64 -11.27 -5.00
CA ARG A 475 26.92 -10.56 -5.16
C ARG A 475 27.01 -9.31 -4.27
N ILE A 476 25.93 -8.53 -4.24
CA ILE A 476 25.87 -7.28 -3.46
C ILE A 476 25.91 -7.58 -1.97
N ILE A 477 25.16 -8.60 -1.53
CA ILE A 477 25.13 -9.00 -0.13
C ILE A 477 26.51 -9.51 0.31
N LEU A 478 27.20 -10.29 -0.52
CA LEU A 478 28.55 -10.76 -0.20
C LEU A 478 29.55 -9.60 -0.10
N GLU A 479 29.50 -8.62 -1.02
CA GLU A 479 30.36 -7.43 -0.99
C GLU A 479 30.08 -6.54 0.24
N LYS A 480 28.80 -6.38 0.61
CA LYS A 480 28.42 -5.62 1.79
C LYS A 480 28.93 -6.25 3.10
N HIS A 481 28.97 -7.57 3.17
CA HIS A 481 29.33 -8.30 4.39
C HIS A 481 30.74 -8.93 4.35
N SER A 482 31.52 -8.74 3.29
CA SER A 482 32.85 -9.33 3.16
C SER A 482 33.88 -8.81 4.16
N GLY A 483 33.60 -7.69 4.84
CA GLY A 483 34.42 -7.12 5.91
C GLY A 483 33.96 -7.47 7.33
N GLN A 484 32.80 -8.12 7.50
CA GLN A 484 32.35 -8.60 8.81
C GLN A 484 33.01 -9.95 9.07
N HIS A 485 34.13 -9.93 9.79
CA HIS A 485 34.72 -11.15 10.33
C HIS A 485 33.68 -11.87 11.21
N GLU A 486 33.61 -13.19 11.09
CA GLU A 486 32.85 -14.03 12.02
C GLU A 486 33.43 -13.80 13.42
N ASP A 487 32.83 -12.93 14.24
CA ASP A 487 33.13 -12.90 15.67
C ASP A 487 32.61 -14.23 16.25
N PRO A 488 33.47 -15.17 16.65
CA PRO A 488 33.05 -16.51 17.07
C PRO A 488 32.53 -16.53 18.51
N SER A 489 32.28 -15.36 19.11
CA SER A 489 32.35 -15.17 20.56
C SER A 489 30.99 -15.10 21.24
N ASN A 490 29.96 -15.79 20.74
CA ASN A 490 28.69 -15.83 21.43
C ASN A 490 28.19 -17.27 21.65
N SER A 491 28.23 -17.74 22.90
CA SER A 491 27.85 -19.10 23.28
C SER A 491 26.41 -19.47 22.90
N TYR A 492 25.53 -18.48 22.75
CA TYR A 492 24.09 -18.69 22.51
C TYR A 492 23.68 -18.63 21.02
N ILE A 493 24.46 -17.97 20.15
CA ILE A 493 24.12 -17.78 18.73
C ILE A 493 25.24 -18.32 17.84
N ASN A 494 25.47 -19.64 17.92
CA ASN A 494 26.49 -20.32 17.13
C ASN A 494 25.97 -20.87 15.79
N GLU A 495 24.67 -21.11 15.73
CA GLU A 495 24.03 -21.81 14.62
C GLU A 495 22.84 -21.04 14.05
N LEU A 496 22.58 -21.28 12.76
CA LEU A 496 21.37 -20.78 12.11
C LEU A 496 20.15 -21.45 12.75
N PRO A 497 19.11 -20.70 13.18
CA PRO A 497 17.90 -21.28 13.76
C PRO A 497 17.31 -22.38 12.88
N ASP A 498 16.89 -23.48 13.49
CA ASP A 498 16.42 -24.66 12.76
C ASP A 498 15.23 -24.36 11.86
N ALA A 499 14.32 -23.47 12.30
CA ALA A 499 13.20 -23.01 11.50
C ALA A 499 13.65 -22.27 10.22
N LEU A 500 14.66 -21.40 10.32
CA LEU A 500 15.19 -20.67 9.16
C LEU A 500 15.96 -21.63 8.24
N ARG A 501 16.69 -22.59 8.82
CA ARG A 501 17.45 -23.62 8.11
C ARG A 501 16.52 -24.52 7.30
N GLY A 502 15.41 -24.96 7.90
CA GLY A 502 14.35 -25.73 7.25
C GLY A 502 13.76 -24.98 6.06
N LYS A 503 13.29 -23.75 6.28
CA LYS A 503 12.70 -22.90 5.22
C LYS A 503 13.67 -22.64 4.07
N ALA A 504 14.96 -22.44 4.35
CA ALA A 504 15.99 -22.25 3.32
C ALA A 504 16.22 -23.54 2.51
N LYS A 505 16.24 -24.72 3.16
CA LYS A 505 16.33 -26.02 2.48
C LYS A 505 15.12 -26.28 1.59
N ASP A 506 13.91 -26.00 2.08
CA ASP A 506 12.67 -26.16 1.32
C ASP A 506 12.63 -25.25 0.10
N PHE A 507 13.09 -24.00 0.24
CA PHE A 507 13.23 -23.08 -0.88
C PHE A 507 14.19 -23.63 -1.96
N ILE A 508 15.35 -24.15 -1.57
CA ILE A 508 16.27 -24.78 -2.54
C ILE A 508 15.61 -26.01 -3.19
N GLY A 509 14.92 -26.83 -2.39
CA GLY A 509 14.20 -28.02 -2.84
C GLY A 509 13.16 -27.71 -3.93
N THR A 510 12.34 -26.68 -3.73
CA THR A 510 11.28 -26.26 -4.67
C THR A 510 11.79 -25.63 -5.98
N LEU A 511 13.05 -25.19 -6.04
CA LEU A 511 13.61 -24.62 -7.27
C LEU A 511 13.95 -25.70 -8.31
N SER A 512 13.44 -25.52 -9.53
CA SER A 512 13.85 -26.31 -10.72
C SER A 512 15.35 -26.17 -11.02
N LYS A 513 15.97 -27.22 -11.58
CA LYS A 513 17.39 -27.23 -12.00
C LYS A 513 17.78 -25.98 -12.81
N LYS A 514 16.97 -25.60 -13.81
CA LYS A 514 17.19 -24.39 -14.62
C LYS A 514 17.23 -23.10 -13.81
N LYS A 515 16.39 -22.98 -12.77
CA LYS A 515 16.38 -21.80 -11.88
C LYS A 515 17.58 -21.80 -10.93
N ARG A 516 17.99 -22.96 -10.42
CA ARG A 516 19.20 -23.09 -9.60
C ARG A 516 20.45 -22.65 -10.37
N ASP A 517 20.54 -23.03 -11.64
CA ASP A 517 21.63 -22.58 -12.52
C ASP A 517 21.58 -21.08 -12.78
N SER A 518 20.39 -20.51 -13.00
CA SER A 518 20.23 -19.06 -13.24
C SER A 518 20.61 -18.18 -12.04
N PHE A 519 20.48 -18.70 -10.81
CA PHE A 519 20.87 -18.00 -9.59
C PHE A 519 22.30 -18.35 -9.14
N HIS A 520 23.07 -19.11 -9.93
CA HIS A 520 24.39 -19.62 -9.56
C HIS A 520 24.40 -20.41 -8.23
N LEU A 521 23.27 -21.02 -7.86
CA LEU A 521 23.08 -21.80 -6.63
C LEU A 521 23.58 -23.25 -6.77
N ARG A 522 24.70 -23.46 -7.48
CA ARG A 522 25.22 -24.82 -7.77
C ARG A 522 25.64 -25.59 -6.50
N LYS A 523 26.05 -24.88 -5.45
CA LYS A 523 26.40 -25.46 -4.14
C LYS A 523 25.43 -24.95 -3.08
N GLN A 524 24.60 -25.84 -2.54
CA GLN A 524 23.69 -25.55 -1.42
C GLN A 524 24.40 -24.89 -0.24
N LYS A 525 25.65 -25.30 0.02
CA LYS A 525 26.52 -24.73 1.07
C LYS A 525 26.72 -23.21 0.91
N ASN A 526 26.88 -22.71 -0.31
CA ASN A 526 27.16 -21.28 -0.54
C ASN A 526 25.94 -20.40 -0.22
N PHE A 527 24.73 -20.87 -0.53
CA PHE A 527 23.50 -20.15 -0.20
C PHE A 527 23.20 -20.21 1.30
N MET A 528 23.41 -21.36 1.93
CA MET A 528 23.27 -21.46 3.38
C MET A 528 24.26 -20.54 4.11
N ASN A 529 25.49 -20.42 3.62
CA ASN A 529 26.46 -19.46 4.14
C ASN A 529 25.98 -18.01 3.94
N LEU A 530 25.40 -17.67 2.78
CA LEU A 530 24.82 -16.34 2.54
C LEU A 530 23.69 -16.03 3.53
N VAL A 531 22.77 -16.97 3.75
CA VAL A 531 21.68 -16.81 4.72
C VAL A 531 22.23 -16.70 6.15
N LYS A 532 23.28 -17.45 6.48
CA LYS A 532 23.99 -17.34 7.77
C LYS A 532 24.60 -15.95 7.96
N LEU A 533 25.34 -15.44 6.97
CA LEU A 533 25.90 -14.10 7.02
C LEU A 533 24.81 -13.03 7.18
N LYS A 534 23.72 -13.15 6.43
CA LYS A 534 22.58 -12.23 6.55
C LYS A 534 21.94 -12.30 7.94
N TYR A 535 21.74 -13.49 8.49
CA TYR A 535 21.21 -13.68 9.83
C TYR A 535 22.09 -13.01 10.89
N LEU A 536 23.40 -13.29 10.89
CA LEU A 536 24.35 -12.71 11.85
C LEU A 536 24.40 -11.17 11.76
N SER A 537 24.36 -10.60 10.55
CA SER A 537 24.32 -9.14 10.36
C SER A 537 23.01 -8.48 10.85
N SER A 538 21.97 -9.28 11.06
CA SER A 538 20.63 -8.84 11.45
C SER A 538 20.36 -8.98 12.95
N LEU A 539 21.35 -9.41 13.73
CA LEU A 539 21.23 -9.51 15.18
C LEU A 539 21.06 -8.13 15.81
N ALA A 540 20.31 -8.11 16.91
CA ALA A 540 20.15 -6.98 17.81
C ALA A 540 21.50 -6.56 18.38
N GLN A 541 21.73 -5.24 18.41
CA GLN A 541 22.99 -4.69 18.88
C GLN A 541 22.98 -4.60 20.41
N PRO A 542 24.08 -4.96 21.10
CA PRO A 542 24.22 -4.69 22.52
C PRO A 542 23.98 -3.20 22.82
N GLY A 543 23.16 -2.93 23.84
CA GLY A 543 22.72 -1.59 24.23
C GLY A 543 21.35 -1.19 23.68
N GLU A 544 20.73 -1.96 22.77
CA GLU A 544 19.38 -1.66 22.29
C GLU A 544 18.35 -1.67 23.41
N ALA A 545 17.58 -0.59 23.51
CA ALA A 545 16.50 -0.39 24.49
C ALA A 545 15.22 -1.14 24.08
N VAL A 546 15.31 -2.47 24.04
CA VAL A 546 14.24 -3.36 23.54
C VAL A 546 12.93 -3.25 24.33
N GLY A 547 12.98 -2.92 25.63
CA GLY A 547 11.77 -2.75 26.42
C GLY A 547 10.95 -1.53 26.02
N VAL A 548 11.62 -0.40 25.74
CA VAL A 548 10.97 0.81 25.22
C VAL A 548 10.40 0.54 23.82
N LEU A 549 11.16 -0.12 22.94
CA LEU A 549 10.70 -0.48 21.61
C LEU A 549 9.46 -1.40 21.64
N ALA A 550 9.43 -2.37 22.55
CA ALA A 550 8.29 -3.25 22.75
C ALA A 550 7.07 -2.47 23.26
N ALA A 551 7.24 -1.62 24.27
CA ALA A 551 6.17 -0.79 24.82
C ALA A 551 5.57 0.16 23.77
N GLN A 552 6.42 0.82 22.99
CA GLN A 552 6.00 1.71 21.90
C GLN A 552 5.30 0.93 20.78
N SER A 553 5.81 -0.25 20.42
CA SER A 553 5.22 -1.09 19.39
C SER A 553 3.86 -1.68 19.76
N ILE A 554 3.50 -1.68 21.04
CA ILE A 554 2.16 -2.06 21.51
C ILE A 554 1.27 -0.82 21.65
N GLY A 555 1.79 0.24 22.27
CA GLY A 555 0.99 1.42 22.62
C GLY A 555 0.71 2.38 21.47
N GLU A 556 1.57 2.47 20.46
CA GLU A 556 1.35 3.32 19.27
C GLU A 556 0.24 2.79 18.35
N PRO A 557 0.16 1.48 18.01
CA PRO A 557 -0.91 0.96 17.16
C PRO A 557 -2.23 0.68 17.89
N SER A 558 -2.24 0.68 19.24
CA SER A 558 -3.45 0.48 20.07
C SER A 558 -4.30 1.74 20.14
#